data_AF-A0A645J3B2-F1
#
_entry.id   AF-A0A645J3B2-F1
#
_cell.length_a   1.000
_cell.length_b   1.000
_cell.length_c   1.000
_cell.angle_alpha   90.00
_cell.angle_beta   90.00
_cell.angle_gamma   90.00
#
_symmetry.space_group_name_H-M   'P 1'
#
loop_
_entity.id
_entity.type
_entity.pdbx_description
1 polymer ?
#
loop_
_entity_poly.entity_id
_entity_poly.type
_entity_poly.pdbx_seq_one_letter_code
_entity_poly.pdbx_strand_id
1 'polypeptide(L)'
;MTNSPTFEQQLALNQYWRQIGGTVMLPGTNRAADRFARASFYVNAIPKTPDPVQTIASAFSVIRNVSVPFGITTPDQPNISSTRWRTVADHKRKLYFFESVLTPNVFWVDLARLDFSAKSGKVMKLDLGPNQTHVYAGMANAQFKEVAPFRFLGI
;
A
#
# COMPACT_ATOMS: atom_id res chain seq x y z
N MET A 1 2.25 11.11 -0.09
CA MET A 1 3.37 11.24 0.86
C MET A 1 4.38 10.12 0.60
N THR A 2 5.64 10.36 0.91
CA THR A 2 6.72 9.36 0.93
C THR A 2 7.48 9.41 2.28
N ASN A 3 8.41 8.48 2.49
CA ASN A 3 9.18 8.33 3.74
C ASN A 3 10.29 9.38 3.92
N SER A 4 10.69 10.05 2.85
CA SER A 4 11.75 11.06 2.84
C SER A 4 11.50 11.99 1.63
N PRO A 5 11.96 13.25 1.66
CA PRO A 5 12.42 14.00 2.82
C PRO A 5 11.23 14.47 3.69
N THR A 6 11.32 15.59 4.43
CA THR A 6 10.17 16.12 5.18
C THR A 6 9.01 16.43 4.23
N PHE A 7 7.77 16.42 4.74
CA PHE A 7 6.60 16.58 3.88
C PHE A 7 6.59 17.93 3.13
N GLU A 8 7.01 19.01 3.77
CA GLU A 8 7.16 20.32 3.13
C GLU A 8 8.14 20.27 1.94
N GLN A 9 9.28 19.61 2.12
CA GLN A 9 10.25 19.43 1.05
C GLN A 9 9.72 18.53 -0.08
N GLN A 10 8.91 17.51 0.24
CA GLN A 10 8.23 16.70 -0.78
C GLN A 10 7.30 17.56 -1.66
N LEU A 11 6.56 18.50 -1.06
CA LEU A 11 5.69 19.42 -1.79
C LEU A 11 6.50 20.34 -2.73
N ALA A 12 7.60 20.90 -2.23
CA ALA A 12 8.48 21.76 -3.03
C ALA A 12 9.08 21.01 -4.23
N LEU A 13 9.61 19.79 -4.03
CA LEU A 13 10.18 18.97 -5.09
C LEU A 13 9.14 18.58 -6.16
N ASN A 14 7.89 18.39 -5.76
CA ASN A 14 6.80 18.06 -6.69
C ASN A 14 6.36 19.25 -7.55
N GLN A 15 6.60 20.49 -7.11
CA GLN A 15 6.18 21.70 -7.83
C GLN A 15 6.86 21.79 -9.21
N TYR A 16 8.14 21.44 -9.29
CA TYR A 16 8.89 21.38 -10.56
C TYR A 16 8.23 20.42 -11.57
N TRP A 17 7.92 19.19 -11.14
CA TRP A 17 7.32 18.18 -12.02
C TRP A 17 5.92 18.54 -12.50
N ARG A 18 5.16 19.32 -11.73
CA ARG A 18 3.86 19.85 -12.16
C ARG A 18 3.97 20.81 -13.34
N GLN A 19 5.07 21.56 -13.45
CA GLN A 19 5.27 22.53 -14.54
C GLN A 19 5.58 21.85 -15.89
N ILE A 20 6.23 20.69 -15.87
CA ILE A 20 6.58 19.96 -17.10
C ILE A 20 5.35 19.28 -17.74
N GLY A 21 4.42 18.81 -16.91
CA GLY A 21 3.28 18.00 -17.34
C GLY A 21 3.65 16.51 -17.43
N GLY A 22 2.96 15.67 -16.65
CA GLY A 22 3.35 14.27 -16.48
C GLY A 22 3.15 13.36 -17.70
N THR A 23 2.46 13.82 -18.75
CA THR A 23 2.40 13.14 -20.05
C THR A 23 3.60 13.46 -20.95
N VAL A 24 4.35 14.52 -20.63
CA VAL A 24 5.60 14.89 -21.35
C VAL A 24 6.78 14.14 -20.75
N MET A 25 6.95 14.19 -19.43
CA MET A 25 8.02 13.50 -18.72
C MET A 25 7.64 13.27 -17.25
N LEU A 26 8.08 12.12 -16.72
CA LEU A 26 8.07 11.83 -15.28
C LEU A 26 9.40 11.19 -14.86
N PRO A 27 9.87 11.47 -13.64
CA PRO A 27 11.09 10.87 -13.15
C PRO A 27 10.90 9.37 -12.87
N GLY A 28 11.78 8.53 -13.42
CA GLY A 28 11.64 7.08 -13.43
C GLY A 28 12.38 6.32 -12.34
N THR A 29 13.16 6.98 -11.48
CA THR A 29 13.98 6.26 -10.47
C THR A 29 13.18 5.83 -9.24
N ASN A 30 13.84 5.16 -8.29
CA ASN A 30 13.25 4.71 -7.02
C ASN A 30 13.31 5.77 -5.90
N ARG A 31 13.91 6.93 -6.15
CA ARG A 31 13.98 8.03 -5.19
C ARG A 31 12.59 8.40 -4.69
N ALA A 32 12.52 8.79 -3.43
CA ALA A 32 11.26 9.14 -2.80
C ALA A 32 10.56 10.33 -3.50
N ALA A 33 11.32 11.34 -3.95
CA ALA A 33 10.79 12.46 -4.74
C ALA A 33 10.20 12.00 -6.08
N ASP A 34 10.89 11.10 -6.78
CA ASP A 34 10.43 10.56 -8.07
C ASP A 34 9.13 9.76 -7.90
N ARG A 35 9.06 8.91 -6.87
CA ARG A 35 7.83 8.17 -6.49
C ARG A 35 6.69 9.12 -6.12
N PHE A 36 6.99 10.19 -5.39
CA PHE A 36 6.01 11.21 -5.03
C PHE A 36 5.44 11.90 -6.27
N ALA A 37 6.30 12.30 -7.22
CA ALA A 37 5.88 12.95 -8.46
C ALA A 37 4.98 12.04 -9.31
N ARG A 38 5.39 10.77 -9.51
CA ARG A 38 4.58 9.79 -10.24
C ARG A 38 3.23 9.54 -9.56
N ALA A 39 3.21 9.29 -8.26
CA ALA A 39 1.97 9.10 -7.51
C ALA A 39 1.06 10.34 -7.59
N SER A 40 1.62 11.54 -7.37
CA SER A 40 0.86 12.79 -7.43
C SER A 40 0.26 13.03 -8.80
N PHE A 41 0.95 12.67 -9.88
CA PHE A 41 0.42 12.78 -11.23
C PHE A 41 -0.69 11.74 -11.47
N TYR A 42 -0.39 10.45 -11.31
CA TYR A 42 -1.33 9.40 -11.68
C TYR A 42 -2.62 9.41 -10.85
N VAL A 43 -2.56 9.72 -9.55
CA VAL A 43 -3.78 9.83 -8.72
C VAL A 43 -4.74 10.89 -9.26
N ASN A 44 -4.24 11.94 -9.91
CA ASN A 44 -5.06 12.98 -10.53
C ASN A 44 -5.45 12.67 -11.98
N ALA A 45 -4.63 11.91 -12.70
CA ALA A 45 -4.87 11.55 -14.10
C ALA A 45 -5.86 10.39 -14.30
N ILE A 46 -5.97 9.46 -13.33
CA ILE A 46 -6.91 8.33 -13.43
C ILE A 46 -8.38 8.80 -13.45
N PRO A 47 -9.28 8.09 -14.18
CA PRO A 47 -10.69 8.42 -14.22
C PRO A 47 -11.32 8.48 -12.82
N LYS A 48 -12.16 9.49 -12.59
CA LYS A 48 -12.95 9.61 -11.36
C LYS A 48 -14.27 8.89 -11.56
N THR A 49 -14.36 7.67 -11.04
CA THR A 49 -15.53 6.81 -11.18
C THR A 49 -16.05 6.38 -9.82
N PRO A 50 -17.38 6.26 -9.62
CA PRO A 50 -17.95 5.66 -8.43
C PRO A 50 -17.88 4.13 -8.45
N ASP A 51 -17.47 3.52 -9.59
CA ASP A 51 -17.35 2.06 -9.70
C ASP A 51 -16.22 1.55 -8.80
N PRO A 52 -16.54 0.74 -7.77
CA PRO A 52 -15.54 0.24 -6.84
C PRO A 52 -14.50 -0.66 -7.50
N VAL A 53 -14.85 -1.43 -8.54
CA VAL A 53 -13.91 -2.34 -9.20
C VAL A 53 -12.84 -1.54 -9.93
N GLN A 54 -13.26 -0.53 -10.71
CA GLN A 54 -12.34 0.36 -11.41
C GLN A 54 -11.49 1.21 -10.47
N THR A 55 -12.07 1.69 -9.36
CA THR A 55 -11.36 2.48 -8.35
C THR A 55 -10.25 1.66 -7.69
N ILE A 56 -10.54 0.43 -7.30
CA ILE A 56 -9.55 -0.47 -6.69
C ILE A 56 -8.46 -0.86 -7.70
N ALA A 57 -8.84 -1.19 -8.94
CA ALA A 57 -7.89 -1.48 -10.00
C ALA A 57 -6.91 -0.32 -10.24
N SER A 58 -7.44 0.93 -10.27
CA SER A 58 -6.64 2.14 -10.44
C SER A 58 -5.73 2.42 -9.24
N ALA A 59 -6.23 2.24 -8.01
CA ALA A 59 -5.40 2.40 -6.81
C ALA A 59 -4.23 1.40 -6.81
N PHE A 60 -4.50 0.13 -7.11
CA PHE A 60 -3.47 -0.92 -7.20
C PHE A 60 -2.45 -0.65 -8.30
N SER A 61 -2.88 -0.21 -9.49
CA SER A 61 -1.96 0.08 -10.59
C SER A 61 -0.99 1.22 -10.24
N VAL A 62 -1.48 2.28 -9.58
CA VAL A 62 -0.66 3.40 -9.13
C VAL A 62 0.32 2.98 -8.04
N ILE A 63 -0.12 2.25 -7.00
CA ILE A 63 0.79 1.83 -5.92
C ILE A 63 1.84 0.82 -6.40
N ARG A 64 1.50 -0.04 -7.38
CA ARG A 64 2.48 -0.90 -8.06
C ARG A 64 3.49 -0.08 -8.86
N ASN A 65 3.08 0.98 -9.58
CA ASN A 65 3.98 1.86 -10.32
C ASN A 65 5.02 2.58 -9.43
N VAL A 66 4.64 2.91 -8.20
CA VAL A 66 5.55 3.59 -7.25
C VAL A 66 6.17 2.63 -6.23
N SER A 67 6.01 1.32 -6.42
CA SER A 67 6.75 0.31 -5.66
C SER A 67 8.19 0.25 -6.14
N VAL A 68 9.12 -0.05 -5.24
CA VAL A 68 10.52 -0.32 -5.57
C VAL A 68 10.65 -1.80 -5.91
N PRO A 69 11.20 -2.15 -7.09
CA PRO A 69 11.43 -3.54 -7.47
C PRO A 69 12.17 -4.35 -6.40
N PHE A 70 11.84 -5.63 -6.31
CA PHE A 70 12.46 -6.52 -5.35
C PHE A 70 13.91 -6.81 -5.73
N GLY A 71 14.81 -6.81 -4.74
CA GLY A 71 16.22 -7.20 -4.93
C GLY A 71 17.15 -6.11 -5.45
N ILE A 72 16.62 -4.93 -5.82
CA ILE A 72 17.45 -3.78 -6.17
C ILE A 72 17.60 -2.84 -4.98
N THR A 73 18.85 -2.47 -4.71
CA THR A 73 19.21 -1.36 -3.83
C THR A 73 19.81 -0.25 -4.67
N THR A 74 19.74 0.98 -4.17
CA THR A 74 20.47 2.09 -4.76
C THR A 74 21.70 2.32 -3.87
N PRO A 75 22.93 2.08 -4.36
CA PRO A 75 24.15 2.39 -3.61
C PRO A 75 24.08 3.80 -3.03
N ASP A 76 24.54 3.95 -1.79
CA ASP A 76 24.56 5.22 -1.04
C ASP A 76 23.19 5.84 -0.72
N GLN A 77 22.08 5.13 -0.97
CA GLN A 77 20.72 5.59 -0.63
C GLN A 77 20.00 4.57 0.28
N PRO A 78 20.36 4.49 1.57
CA PRO A 78 19.81 3.49 2.50
C PRO A 78 18.31 3.62 2.73
N ASN A 79 17.74 4.80 2.45
CA ASN A 79 16.30 5.06 2.55
C ASN A 79 15.48 4.49 1.38
N ILE A 80 16.14 3.92 0.36
CA ILE A 80 15.49 3.19 -0.73
C ILE A 80 15.60 1.70 -0.43
N SER A 81 14.46 1.08 -0.15
CA SER A 81 14.34 -0.34 0.14
C SER A 81 13.30 -1.00 -0.78
N SER A 82 13.51 -2.29 -1.06
CA SER A 82 12.57 -3.08 -1.85
C SER A 82 11.18 -3.12 -1.21
N THR A 83 10.14 -2.90 -2.01
CA THR A 83 8.76 -3.08 -1.55
C THR A 83 8.53 -4.56 -1.22
N ARG A 84 7.99 -4.84 -0.03
CA ARG A 84 7.70 -6.21 0.44
C ARG A 84 6.23 -6.59 0.26
N TRP A 85 5.33 -5.63 0.47
CA TRP A 85 3.90 -5.80 0.33
C TRP A 85 3.23 -4.43 0.07
N ARG A 86 1.95 -4.45 -0.29
CA ARG A 86 1.11 -3.28 -0.52
C ARG A 86 -0.24 -3.48 0.16
N THR A 87 -0.86 -2.37 0.54
CA THR A 87 -2.25 -2.35 1.01
C THR A 87 -3.05 -1.29 0.28
N VAL A 88 -4.34 -1.55 0.12
CA VAL A 88 -5.32 -0.59 -0.40
C VAL A 88 -6.52 -0.62 0.53
N ALA A 89 -6.96 0.54 1.02
CA ALA A 89 -8.10 0.66 1.90
C ALA A 89 -9.28 1.27 1.13
N ASP A 90 -10.38 0.51 1.01
CA ASP A 90 -11.65 1.05 0.56
C ASP A 90 -12.38 1.62 1.76
N HIS A 91 -12.30 2.94 1.92
CA HIS A 91 -12.91 3.62 3.06
C HIS A 91 -14.45 3.54 3.06
N LYS A 92 -15.09 3.52 1.88
CA LYS A 92 -16.56 3.53 1.77
C LYS A 92 -17.14 2.16 2.09
N ARG A 93 -16.54 1.09 1.54
CA ARG A 93 -16.98 -0.30 1.76
C ARG A 93 -16.31 -0.96 2.97
N LYS A 94 -15.36 -0.27 3.61
CA LYS A 94 -14.58 -0.77 4.75
C LYS A 94 -13.83 -2.07 4.43
N LEU A 95 -13.21 -2.12 3.25
CA LEU A 95 -12.40 -3.26 2.83
C LEU A 95 -10.91 -2.93 2.97
N TYR A 96 -10.13 -3.86 3.49
CA TYR A 96 -8.69 -3.74 3.62
C TYR A 96 -8.00 -4.80 2.76
N PHE A 97 -7.43 -4.38 1.64
CA PHE A 97 -6.72 -5.27 0.72
C PHE A 97 -5.25 -5.39 1.10
N PHE A 98 -4.69 -6.58 0.92
CA PHE A 98 -3.28 -6.88 1.10
C PHE A 98 -2.74 -7.58 -0.15
N GLU A 99 -1.53 -7.22 -0.57
CA GLU A 99 -0.81 -7.88 -1.66
C GLU A 99 0.67 -8.07 -1.28
N SER A 100 1.16 -9.31 -1.35
CA SER A 100 2.60 -9.61 -1.19
C SER A 100 3.37 -9.38 -2.50
N VAL A 101 4.63 -8.94 -2.40
CA VAL A 101 5.57 -8.92 -3.54
C VAL A 101 6.33 -10.23 -3.67
N LEU A 102 6.55 -10.91 -2.54
CA LEU A 102 7.35 -12.14 -2.48
C LEU A 102 6.57 -13.39 -2.85
N THR A 103 5.25 -13.36 -2.63
CA THR A 103 4.34 -14.46 -2.93
C THR A 103 3.20 -13.91 -3.78
N PRO A 104 2.75 -14.60 -4.85
CA PRO A 104 1.61 -14.18 -5.66
C PRO A 104 0.31 -14.33 -4.85
N ASN A 105 0.10 -13.43 -3.90
CA ASN A 105 -0.91 -13.51 -2.86
C ASN A 105 -1.59 -12.14 -2.72
N VAL A 106 -2.87 -12.09 -3.09
CA VAL A 106 -3.73 -10.91 -2.97
C VAL A 106 -5.10 -11.33 -2.44
N PHE A 107 -5.51 -10.66 -1.36
CA PHE A 107 -6.78 -10.91 -0.69
C PHE A 107 -7.26 -9.63 -0.01
N TRP A 108 -8.46 -9.67 0.57
CA TRP A 108 -8.96 -8.57 1.38
C TRP A 108 -9.66 -9.05 2.63
N VAL A 109 -9.83 -8.12 3.56
CA VAL A 109 -10.61 -8.28 4.78
C VAL A 109 -11.79 -7.32 4.70
N ASP A 110 -13.00 -7.83 4.91
CA ASP A 110 -14.20 -7.02 5.05
C ASP A 110 -14.38 -6.65 6.53
N LEU A 111 -14.10 -5.40 6.88
CA LEU A 111 -14.20 -4.96 8.27
C LEU A 111 -15.66 -4.91 8.77
N ALA A 112 -16.65 -4.85 7.88
CA ALA A 112 -18.06 -4.88 8.28
C ALA A 112 -18.51 -6.28 8.75
N ARG A 113 -17.71 -7.32 8.47
CA ARG A 113 -17.96 -8.71 8.88
C ARG A 113 -17.14 -9.15 10.11
N LEU A 114 -16.46 -8.22 10.77
CA LEU A 114 -15.73 -8.48 12.00
C LEU A 114 -16.49 -7.90 13.20
N ASP A 115 -16.46 -8.60 14.34
CA ASP A 115 -17.01 -8.11 15.60
C ASP A 115 -15.96 -7.29 16.36
N PHE A 116 -16.18 -5.98 16.42
CA PHE A 116 -15.37 -5.03 17.18
C PHE A 116 -16.02 -4.59 18.49
N SER A 117 -17.10 -5.25 18.92
CA SER A 117 -17.78 -4.89 20.16
C SER A 117 -16.95 -5.25 21.39
N ALA A 118 -17.07 -4.45 22.45
CA ALA A 118 -16.35 -4.72 23.71
C ALA A 118 -16.83 -6.00 24.43
N LYS A 119 -18.03 -6.49 24.12
CA LYS A 119 -18.65 -7.63 24.82
C LYS A 119 -18.28 -8.99 24.22
N SER A 120 -18.27 -9.09 22.90
CA SER A 120 -18.05 -10.37 22.19
C SER A 120 -16.92 -10.32 21.17
N GLY A 121 -16.37 -9.14 20.89
CA GLY A 121 -15.22 -8.98 20.01
C GLY A 121 -13.99 -9.71 20.55
N LYS A 122 -13.28 -10.38 19.65
CA LYS A 122 -12.10 -11.19 19.97
C LYS A 122 -10.88 -10.66 19.24
N VAL A 123 -9.71 -10.83 19.85
CA VAL A 123 -8.45 -10.58 19.17
C VAL A 123 -8.19 -11.72 18.20
N MET A 124 -8.09 -11.37 16.92
CA MET A 124 -7.93 -12.32 15.83
C MET A 124 -6.66 -12.03 15.06
N LYS A 125 -5.98 -13.07 14.57
CA LYS A 125 -4.80 -12.98 13.71
C LYS A 125 -5.00 -13.78 12.44
N LEU A 126 -4.66 -13.17 11.31
CA LEU A 126 -4.43 -13.86 10.06
C LEU A 126 -2.93 -14.13 9.92
N ASP A 127 -2.53 -15.40 9.94
CA ASP A 127 -1.11 -15.76 9.87
C ASP A 127 -0.64 -15.84 8.42
N LEU A 128 0.21 -14.88 8.02
CA LEU A 128 0.72 -14.83 6.64
C LEU A 128 1.92 -15.77 6.43
N GLY A 129 2.52 -16.30 7.50
CA GLY A 129 3.72 -17.12 7.42
C GLY A 129 4.99 -16.33 7.06
N PRO A 130 6.16 -17.00 7.03
CA PRO A 130 7.42 -16.38 6.65
C PRO A 130 7.33 -15.85 5.22
N ASN A 131 7.76 -14.60 4.99
CA ASN A 131 7.66 -13.93 3.69
C ASN A 131 6.25 -13.93 3.06
N GLN A 132 5.20 -14.03 3.89
CA GLN A 132 3.80 -14.01 3.46
C GLN A 132 3.44 -15.16 2.50
N THR A 133 4.06 -16.33 2.70
CA THR A 133 3.92 -17.53 1.87
C THR A 133 2.62 -18.31 2.08
N HIS A 134 1.90 -18.07 3.18
CA HIS A 134 0.56 -18.63 3.36
C HIS A 134 -0.42 -17.87 2.45
N VAL A 135 -0.90 -18.55 1.40
CA VAL A 135 -1.75 -17.95 0.37
C VAL A 135 -3.19 -17.86 0.84
N TYR A 136 -3.79 -16.69 0.65
CA TYR A 136 -5.22 -16.45 0.81
C TYR A 136 -5.77 -15.89 -0.51
N ALA A 137 -7.05 -16.07 -0.74
CA ALA A 137 -7.71 -15.55 -1.94
C ALA A 137 -9.10 -15.05 -1.58
N GLY A 138 -9.52 -13.98 -2.24
CA GLY A 138 -10.83 -13.39 -1.99
C GLY A 138 -10.90 -12.70 -0.63
N MET A 139 -12.06 -12.85 0.04
CA MET A 139 -12.29 -12.37 1.39
C MET A 139 -11.72 -13.36 2.41
N ALA A 140 -10.73 -12.93 3.20
CA ALA A 140 -9.96 -13.78 4.12
C ALA A 140 -10.50 -13.82 5.57
N ASN A 141 -11.71 -13.30 5.82
CA ASN A 141 -12.27 -13.16 7.17
C ASN A 141 -12.37 -14.50 7.92
N ALA A 142 -12.73 -15.61 7.25
CA ALA A 142 -12.95 -16.90 7.89
C ALA A 142 -11.64 -17.60 8.32
N GLN A 143 -10.50 -17.13 7.83
CA GLN A 143 -9.19 -17.72 8.06
C GLN A 143 -8.47 -17.11 9.27
N PHE A 144 -9.06 -16.07 9.86
CA PHE A 144 -8.58 -15.50 11.11
C PHE A 144 -8.75 -16.50 12.26
N LYS A 145 -7.75 -16.55 13.15
CA LYS A 145 -7.76 -17.38 14.35
C LYS A 145 -7.66 -16.51 15.59
N GLU A 146 -8.39 -16.89 16.63
CA GLU A 146 -8.33 -16.23 17.93
C GLU A 146 -6.92 -16.40 18.53
N VAL A 147 -6.34 -15.30 19.01
CA VAL A 147 -5.02 -15.28 19.65
C VAL A 147 -4.97 -14.22 20.75
N ALA A 148 -4.02 -14.34 21.68
CA ALA A 148 -3.67 -13.22 22.55
C ALA A 148 -3.05 -12.06 21.74
N PRO A 149 -3.29 -10.80 22.11
CA PRO A 149 -2.62 -9.66 21.49
C PRO A 149 -1.11 -9.75 21.70
N PHE A 150 -0.34 -9.36 20.70
CA PHE A 150 1.12 -9.31 20.83
C PHE A 150 1.54 -8.19 21.79
N ARG A 151 2.66 -8.39 22.50
CA ARG A 151 3.26 -7.35 23.33
C ARG A 151 4.00 -6.36 22.42
N PHE A 152 3.66 -5.08 22.50
CA PHE A 152 4.44 -4.03 21.86
C PHE A 152 5.85 -3.98 22.47
N LEU A 153 6.85 -3.74 21.62
CA LEU A 153 8.19 -3.40 22.11
C LEU A 153 8.12 -2.05 22.82
N GLY A 154 8.74 -1.98 23.99
CA GLY A 154 8.75 -0.81 24.88
C GLY A 154 9.63 -1.09 26.10
N ILE A 155 9.68 -0.11 26.99
CA ILE A 155 10.35 -0.23 28.31
C ILE A 155 9.50 -1.13 29.21
#